data_AF-A0A2P6PDU7-F1
#
_entry.id   AF-A0A2P6PDU7-F1
#
_cell.length_a   1.000
_cell.length_b   1.000
_cell.length_c   1.000
_cell.angle_alpha   90.00
_cell.angle_beta   90.00
_cell.angle_gamma   90.00
#
_symmetry.space_group_name_H-M   'P 1'
#
loop_
_entity.id
_entity.type
_entity.pdbx_description
1 polymer ?
#
loop_
_entity_poly.entity_id
_entity_poly.type
_entity_poly.pdbx_seq_one_letter_code
_entity_poly.pdbx_strand_id
1 'polypeptide(L)'
;MGVMKYQKIHSLNLVLFDSVEEVSTNEANRLLKMEETLHKRVISQDEAVSAIRRAIRRARVGLRNPNRPNASFIFYGPTGVGKSELVKTLATSYFGSEESMVRLDMSEFMEEHSVSKLIGSPPGYVGYTEGGQLVEAVRHRPYTMVLFDEIKKAHPKIFNLMLQILEDGRLTDSKGRIVDFKNTLIIMTSNVGSSEIEKGVRFDLAMDEDKDCSYKQIKGLVTEKLKHHF
;
A
#
# COMPACT_ATOMS: atom_id res chain seq x y z
N MET A 1 -45.66 -2.42 -14.31
CA MET A 1 -46.32 -2.01 -15.56
C MET A 1 -45.89 -0.58 -15.85
N GLY A 2 -45.03 -0.37 -16.85
CA GLY A 2 -44.45 0.91 -17.22
C GLY A 2 -43.85 0.75 -18.61
N VAL A 3 -44.42 1.45 -19.58
CA VAL A 3 -44.41 1.16 -21.02
C VAL A 3 -43.09 1.57 -21.69
N MET A 4 -42.54 0.73 -22.58
CA MET A 4 -41.50 1.11 -23.53
C MET A 4 -42.00 2.16 -24.52
N LYS A 5 -41.25 3.25 -24.72
CA LYS A 5 -41.33 4.06 -25.94
C LYS A 5 -39.98 4.07 -26.62
N TYR A 6 -39.90 3.51 -27.83
CA TYR A 6 -38.80 3.77 -28.74
C TYR A 6 -39.06 5.08 -29.46
N GLN A 7 -38.14 6.03 -29.34
CA GLN A 7 -38.05 7.17 -30.24
C GLN A 7 -36.60 7.29 -30.69
N LYS A 8 -36.37 7.16 -31.99
CA LYS A 8 -35.08 7.36 -32.64
C LYS A 8 -34.99 8.86 -32.96
N ILE A 9 -34.21 9.62 -32.19
CA ILE A 9 -33.89 11.03 -32.49
C ILE A 9 -32.40 11.28 -32.20
N HIS A 10 -31.79 12.02 -33.12
CA HIS A 10 -30.38 12.36 -33.25
C HIS A 10 -29.74 13.03 -32.03
N SER A 11 -28.42 12.80 -31.88
CA SER A 11 -27.43 13.62 -31.18
C SER A 11 -27.76 14.04 -29.74
N LEU A 12 -27.37 13.21 -28.76
CA LEU A 12 -27.08 13.64 -27.39
C LEU A 12 -25.98 12.73 -26.80
N ASN A 13 -24.91 13.34 -26.28
CA ASN A 13 -23.97 12.66 -25.41
C ASN A 13 -24.72 12.28 -24.12
N LEU A 14 -25.02 10.99 -23.99
CA LEU A 14 -25.62 10.41 -22.79
C LEU A 14 -24.53 10.32 -21.72
N VAL A 15 -24.54 11.22 -20.74
CA VAL A 15 -23.83 10.98 -19.48
C VAL A 15 -24.63 9.91 -18.74
N LEU A 16 -24.15 8.66 -18.79
CA LEU A 16 -24.67 7.59 -17.95
C LEU A 16 -24.34 7.93 -16.49
N PHE A 17 -25.37 8.20 -15.70
CA PHE A 17 -25.29 8.09 -14.25
C PHE A 17 -25.53 6.62 -13.91
N ASP A 18 -24.46 5.87 -13.69
CA ASP A 18 -24.57 4.50 -13.17
C ASP A 18 -25.35 4.55 -11.84
N SER A 19 -26.37 3.71 -11.70
CA SER A 19 -27.15 3.65 -10.45
C SER A 19 -26.28 3.13 -9.30
N VAL A 20 -26.55 3.55 -8.06
CA VAL A 20 -25.75 3.12 -6.88
C VAL A 20 -25.73 1.59 -6.75
N GLU A 21 -26.80 0.91 -7.14
CA GLU A 21 -26.87 -0.56 -7.20
C GLU A 21 -25.97 -1.14 -8.29
N GLU A 22 -25.94 -0.55 -9.50
CA GLU A 22 -25.02 -0.96 -10.58
C GLU A 22 -23.56 -0.70 -10.23
N VAL A 23 -23.24 0.43 -9.60
CA VAL A 23 -21.88 0.74 -9.10
C VAL A 23 -21.46 -0.28 -8.04
N SER A 24 -22.32 -0.57 -7.07
CA SER A 24 -22.06 -1.56 -6.02
C SER A 24 -21.87 -2.98 -6.59
N THR A 25 -22.68 -3.36 -7.59
CA THR A 25 -22.62 -4.68 -8.24
C THR A 25 -21.36 -4.81 -9.10
N ASN A 26 -20.99 -3.75 -9.82
CA ASN A 26 -19.76 -3.70 -10.61
C ASN A 26 -18.50 -3.73 -9.72
N GLU A 27 -18.52 -3.06 -8.57
CA GLU A 27 -17.42 -3.09 -7.62
C GLU A 27 -17.26 -4.47 -6.96
N ALA A 28 -18.36 -5.11 -6.54
CA ALA A 28 -18.31 -6.47 -6.00
C ALA A 28 -17.72 -7.46 -7.03
N ASN A 29 -18.16 -7.37 -8.28
CA ASN A 29 -17.63 -8.17 -9.38
C ASN A 29 -16.14 -7.89 -9.64
N ARG A 30 -15.69 -6.63 -9.53
CA ARG A 30 -14.28 -6.27 -9.66
C ARG A 30 -13.43 -6.89 -8.56
N LEU A 31 -13.91 -6.89 -7.31
CA LEU A 31 -13.21 -7.50 -6.18
C LEU A 31 -13.14 -9.03 -6.30
N LEU A 32 -14.22 -9.68 -6.73
CA LEU A 32 -14.22 -11.12 -7.01
C LEU A 32 -13.21 -11.48 -8.10
N LYS A 33 -13.22 -10.74 -9.22
CA LYS A 33 -12.24 -10.93 -10.31
C LYS A 33 -10.80 -10.69 -9.85
N MET A 34 -10.57 -9.73 -8.97
CA MET A 34 -9.25 -9.48 -8.38
C MET A 34 -8.77 -10.69 -7.57
N GLU A 35 -9.60 -11.24 -6.68
CA GLU A 35 -9.27 -12.44 -5.90
C GLU A 35 -8.98 -13.65 -6.78
N GLU A 36 -9.82 -13.93 -7.78
CA GLU A 36 -9.58 -14.99 -8.75
C GLU A 36 -8.25 -14.81 -9.51
N THR A 37 -7.93 -13.57 -9.90
CA THR A 37 -6.70 -13.24 -10.61
C THR A 37 -5.48 -13.48 -9.73
N LEU A 38 -5.56 -13.13 -8.45
CA LEU A 38 -4.51 -13.35 -7.46
C LEU A 38 -4.26 -14.85 -7.25
N HIS A 39 -5.30 -15.67 -7.04
CA HIS A 39 -5.14 -17.13 -6.89
C HIS A 39 -4.64 -17.83 -8.16
N LYS A 40 -4.96 -17.31 -9.35
CA LYS A 40 -4.46 -17.88 -10.62
C LYS A 40 -2.97 -17.63 -10.83
N ARG A 41 -2.44 -16.48 -10.40
CA ARG A 41 -1.03 -16.09 -10.66
C ARG A 41 -0.11 -16.38 -9.49
N VAL A 42 -0.62 -16.42 -8.26
CA VAL A 42 0.17 -16.61 -7.04
C VAL A 42 -0.19 -17.96 -6.42
N ILE A 43 0.71 -18.93 -6.53
CA ILE A 43 0.53 -20.28 -6.00
C ILE A 43 1.04 -20.33 -4.55
N SER A 44 0.33 -21.05 -3.68
CA SER A 44 0.73 -21.32 -2.28
C SER A 44 0.87 -20.06 -1.39
N GLN A 45 0.02 -19.05 -1.63
CA GLN A 45 -0.05 -17.82 -0.81
C GLN A 45 -1.50 -17.46 -0.42
N ASP A 46 -2.35 -18.47 -0.18
CA ASP A 46 -3.79 -18.28 0.04
C ASP A 46 -4.10 -17.39 1.25
N GLU A 47 -3.29 -17.47 2.30
CA GLU A 47 -3.42 -16.61 3.47
C GLU A 47 -3.19 -15.14 3.13
N ALA A 48 -2.12 -14.84 2.38
CA ALA A 48 -1.80 -13.49 1.95
C ALA A 48 -2.90 -12.92 1.04
N VAL A 49 -3.40 -13.72 0.09
CA VAL A 49 -4.52 -13.33 -0.79
C VAL A 49 -5.80 -13.08 0.02
N SER A 50 -6.13 -13.95 0.98
CA SER A 50 -7.28 -13.78 1.87
C SER A 50 -7.18 -12.50 2.71
N ALA A 51 -6.00 -12.21 3.26
CA ALA A 51 -5.75 -10.99 4.04
C ALA A 51 -5.93 -9.73 3.19
N ILE A 52 -5.39 -9.72 1.96
CA ILE A 52 -5.55 -8.62 1.00
C ILE A 52 -7.02 -8.38 0.70
N ARG A 53 -7.77 -9.45 0.35
CA ARG A 53 -9.20 -9.36 0.08
C ARG A 53 -9.97 -8.73 1.24
N ARG A 54 -9.76 -9.23 2.47
CA ARG A 54 -10.47 -8.75 3.66
C ARG A 54 -10.20 -7.26 3.89
N ALA A 55 -8.95 -6.83 3.79
CA ALA A 55 -8.57 -5.44 4.00
C ALA A 55 -9.16 -4.50 2.94
N ILE A 56 -9.05 -4.86 1.65
CA ILE A 56 -9.61 -4.08 0.55
C ILE A 56 -11.15 -3.99 0.65
N ARG A 57 -11.82 -5.11 0.98
CA ARG A 57 -13.26 -5.13 1.18
C ARG A 57 -13.69 -4.17 2.29
N ARG A 58 -13.03 -4.21 3.46
CA ARG A 58 -13.29 -3.28 4.57
C ARG A 58 -13.10 -1.82 4.16
N ALA A 59 -12.06 -1.53 3.38
CA ALA A 59 -11.78 -0.19 2.89
C ALA A 59 -12.90 0.35 2.00
N ARG A 60 -13.48 -0.52 1.16
CA ARG A 60 -14.54 -0.16 0.22
C ARG A 60 -15.89 0.06 0.90
N VAL A 61 -16.24 -0.76 1.90
CA VAL A 61 -17.50 -0.61 2.64
C VAL A 61 -17.43 0.43 3.77
N GLY A 62 -16.37 1.25 3.81
CA GLY A 62 -16.21 2.31 4.82
C GLY A 62 -15.94 1.82 6.25
N LEU A 63 -15.67 0.52 6.45
CA LEU A 63 -15.38 -0.08 7.76
C LEU A 63 -13.91 0.04 8.17
N ARG A 64 -13.14 0.90 7.49
CA ARG A 64 -11.75 1.22 7.85
C ARG A 64 -11.67 2.53 8.63
N ASN A 65 -10.55 2.74 9.31
CA ASN A 65 -10.23 4.05 9.86
C ASN A 65 -9.98 5.05 8.70
N PRO A 66 -10.76 6.14 8.57
CA PRO A 66 -10.59 7.13 7.50
C PRO A 66 -9.30 7.94 7.62
N ASN A 67 -8.61 7.90 8.77
CA ASN A 67 -7.33 8.56 8.97
C ASN A 67 -6.12 7.70 8.59
N ARG A 68 -6.31 6.47 8.08
CA ARG A 68 -5.19 5.60 7.69
C ARG A 68 -5.18 5.38 6.18
N PRO A 69 -4.14 4.75 5.60
CA PRO A 69 -4.20 4.27 4.22
C PRO A 69 -5.38 3.29 3.99
N ASN A 70 -5.77 3.07 2.73
CA ASN A 70 -6.83 2.13 2.39
C ASN A 70 -6.53 0.72 2.91
N ALA A 71 -5.28 0.29 2.75
CA ALA A 71 -4.74 -0.91 3.35
C ALA A 71 -3.22 -0.80 3.45
N SER A 72 -2.64 -1.57 4.37
CA SER A 72 -1.20 -1.67 4.54
C SER A 72 -0.80 -3.13 4.79
N PHE A 73 0.25 -3.60 4.11
CA PHE A 73 0.72 -4.98 4.21
C PHE A 73 2.24 -5.04 4.37
N ILE A 74 2.71 -6.09 5.04
CA ILE A 74 4.12 -6.47 5.09
C ILE A 74 4.23 -7.91 4.60
N PHE A 75 4.99 -8.11 3.54
CA PHE A 75 5.29 -9.42 2.99
C PHE A 75 6.72 -9.81 3.34
N TYR A 76 6.86 -10.77 4.25
CA TYR A 76 8.14 -11.31 4.67
C TYR A 76 8.28 -12.77 4.25
N GLY A 77 9.53 -13.26 4.17
CA GLY A 77 9.84 -14.64 3.79
C GLY A 77 11.11 -14.75 2.94
N PRO A 78 11.55 -15.96 2.57
CA PRO A 78 12.74 -16.13 1.74
C PRO A 78 12.54 -15.60 0.32
N THR A 79 13.64 -15.49 -0.42
CA THR A 79 13.58 -15.15 -1.85
C THR A 79 12.91 -16.28 -2.65
N GLY A 80 12.27 -15.92 -3.77
CA GLY A 80 11.66 -16.90 -4.67
C GLY A 80 10.27 -17.42 -4.28
N VAL A 81 9.70 -17.03 -3.13
CA VAL A 81 8.37 -17.49 -2.68
C VAL A 81 7.18 -16.75 -3.31
N GLY A 82 7.42 -15.79 -4.21
CA GLY A 82 6.36 -15.10 -4.95
C GLY A 82 5.89 -13.75 -4.37
N LYS A 83 6.57 -13.17 -3.37
CA LYS A 83 6.23 -11.84 -2.82
C LYS A 83 6.12 -10.76 -3.89
N SER A 84 7.12 -10.64 -4.76
CA SER A 84 7.11 -9.65 -5.83
C SER A 84 6.00 -9.89 -6.85
N GLU A 85 5.70 -11.15 -7.16
CA GLU A 85 4.62 -11.52 -8.10
C GLU A 85 3.24 -11.19 -7.52
N LEU A 86 3.04 -11.40 -6.22
CA LEU A 86 1.83 -11.01 -5.52
C LEU A 86 1.61 -9.49 -5.59
N VAL A 87 2.66 -8.70 -5.36
CA VAL A 87 2.58 -7.24 -5.46
C VAL A 87 2.23 -6.79 -6.87
N LYS A 88 2.93 -7.30 -7.88
CA LYS A 88 2.68 -6.98 -9.29
C LYS A 88 1.27 -7.34 -9.73
N THR A 89 0.80 -8.53 -9.35
CA THR A 89 -0.55 -8.98 -9.65
C THR A 89 -1.60 -8.12 -8.95
N LEU A 90 -1.35 -7.71 -7.70
CA LEU A 90 -2.22 -6.79 -6.98
C LEU A 90 -2.25 -5.40 -7.65
N ALA A 91 -1.10 -4.87 -8.07
CA ALA A 91 -1.01 -3.60 -8.80
C ALA A 91 -1.89 -3.63 -10.05
N THR A 92 -1.73 -4.67 -10.87
CA THR A 92 -2.46 -4.82 -12.13
C THR A 92 -3.96 -5.03 -11.90
N SER A 93 -4.32 -5.93 -10.99
CA SER A 93 -5.74 -6.27 -10.76
C SER A 93 -6.52 -5.15 -10.06
N TYR A 94 -5.89 -4.39 -9.16
CA TYR A 94 -6.57 -3.34 -8.40
C TYR A 94 -6.41 -1.94 -9.02
N PHE A 95 -5.21 -1.58 -9.50
CA PHE A 95 -4.90 -0.26 -10.07
C PHE A 95 -4.81 -0.24 -11.60
N GLY A 96 -4.92 -1.40 -12.26
CA GLY A 96 -4.98 -1.53 -13.72
C GLY A 96 -3.62 -1.71 -14.40
N SER A 97 -2.50 -1.35 -13.75
CA SER A 97 -1.15 -1.50 -14.30
C SER A 97 -0.11 -1.57 -13.18
N GLU A 98 0.95 -2.35 -13.40
CA GLU A 98 2.14 -2.38 -12.53
C GLU A 98 2.87 -1.03 -12.51
N GLU A 99 2.90 -0.32 -13.64
CA GLU A 99 3.58 0.98 -13.80
C GLU A 99 2.92 2.09 -12.99
N SER A 100 1.68 1.86 -12.56
CA SER A 100 0.96 2.81 -11.71
C SER A 100 1.45 2.80 -10.26
N MET A 101 2.22 1.78 -9.86
CA MET A 101 2.78 1.65 -8.52
C MET A 101 4.01 2.55 -8.34
N VAL A 102 4.06 3.26 -7.23
CA VAL A 102 5.27 3.92 -6.75
C VAL A 102 6.16 2.85 -6.09
N ARG A 103 7.25 2.47 -6.75
CA ARG A 103 8.22 1.51 -6.22
C ARG A 103 9.45 2.21 -5.70
N LEU A 104 9.87 1.87 -4.49
CA LEU A 104 11.05 2.39 -3.82
C LEU A 104 11.89 1.21 -3.32
N ASP A 105 13.12 1.07 -3.82
CA ASP A 105 14.09 0.09 -3.31
C ASP A 105 14.78 0.68 -2.07
N MET A 106 14.51 0.11 -0.90
CA MET A 106 15.05 0.60 0.37
C MET A 106 16.56 0.42 0.50
N SER A 107 17.20 -0.34 -0.39
CA SER A 107 18.66 -0.41 -0.51
C SER A 107 19.27 0.93 -0.94
N GLU A 108 18.54 1.75 -1.70
CA GLU A 108 19.00 3.11 -2.09
C GLU A 108 18.91 4.10 -0.93
N PHE A 109 18.20 3.73 0.14
CA PHE A 109 17.92 4.58 1.28
C PHE A 109 18.56 4.10 2.59
N MET A 110 19.73 3.47 2.49
CA MET A 110 20.51 2.96 3.63
C MET A 110 21.14 4.07 4.47
N GLU A 111 21.50 5.18 3.84
CA GLU A 111 22.24 6.29 4.45
C GLU A 111 21.32 7.41 4.94
N GLU A 112 21.69 8.12 5.99
CA GLU A 112 20.84 9.18 6.55
C GLU A 112 20.48 10.27 5.53
N HIS A 113 21.46 10.73 4.75
CA HIS A 113 21.27 11.79 3.76
C HIS A 113 20.33 11.37 2.62
N SER A 114 20.26 10.07 2.31
CA SER A 114 19.38 9.54 1.26
C SER A 114 17.90 9.65 1.61
N VAL A 115 17.55 9.71 2.90
CA VAL A 115 16.16 9.88 3.37
C VAL A 115 15.55 11.19 2.85
N SER A 116 16.37 12.23 2.71
CA SER A 116 15.94 13.51 2.12
C SER A 116 15.43 13.37 0.68
N LYS A 117 15.90 12.37 -0.08
CA LYS A 117 15.39 12.12 -1.44
C LYS A 117 13.93 11.66 -1.45
N LEU A 118 13.42 11.06 -0.37
CA LEU A 118 12.01 10.61 -0.26
C LEU A 118 11.05 11.77 0.04
N ILE A 119 11.45 12.69 0.92
CA ILE A 119 10.60 13.76 1.47
C ILE A 119 11.01 15.17 1.03
N GLY A 120 12.11 15.30 0.29
CA GLY A 120 12.73 16.55 -0.12
C GLY A 120 13.85 16.99 0.81
N SER A 121 14.74 17.86 0.34
CA SER A 121 15.74 18.51 1.20
C SER A 121 15.13 19.68 1.99
N PRO A 122 15.59 19.97 3.22
CA PRO A 122 15.20 21.17 3.95
C PRO A 122 15.66 22.47 3.25
N PRO A 123 15.06 23.64 3.57
CA PRO A 123 15.55 24.94 3.11
C PRO A 123 17.04 25.13 3.41
N GLY A 124 17.81 25.56 2.41
CA GLY A 124 19.26 25.81 2.55
C GLY A 124 20.18 24.62 2.22
N TYR A 125 19.64 23.46 1.85
CA TYR A 125 20.42 22.28 1.43
C TYR A 125 20.37 22.07 -0.10
N VAL A 126 21.38 21.39 -0.65
CA VAL A 126 21.39 20.95 -2.05
C VAL A 126 20.17 20.04 -2.31
N GLY A 127 19.50 20.24 -3.45
CA GLY A 127 18.25 19.53 -3.77
C GLY A 127 17.00 20.13 -3.13
N TYR A 128 17.06 21.31 -2.50
CA TYR A 128 15.87 21.99 -1.95
C TYR A 128 14.77 22.25 -2.99
N THR A 129 15.15 22.52 -4.25
CA THR A 129 14.19 22.71 -5.34
C THR A 129 13.60 21.40 -5.83
N GLU A 130 14.28 20.28 -5.61
CA GLU A 130 13.82 18.94 -5.94
C GLU A 130 12.81 18.48 -4.87
N GLY A 131 11.60 18.14 -5.29
CA GLY A 131 10.62 17.54 -4.39
C GLY A 131 11.03 16.11 -4.02
N GLY A 132 10.53 15.61 -2.89
CA GLY A 132 10.81 14.24 -2.49
C GLY A 132 10.08 13.22 -3.39
N GLN A 133 10.77 12.16 -3.80
CA GLN A 133 10.25 11.15 -4.72
C GLN A 133 8.91 10.56 -4.26
N LEU A 134 8.80 10.22 -2.97
CA LEU A 134 7.58 9.63 -2.41
C LEU A 134 6.46 10.67 -2.32
N VAL A 135 6.75 11.83 -1.72
CA VAL A 135 5.76 12.86 -1.46
C VAL A 135 5.21 13.47 -2.75
N GLU A 136 6.06 13.69 -3.77
CA GLU A 136 5.60 14.21 -5.06
C GLU A 136 4.81 13.16 -5.86
N ALA A 137 5.23 11.88 -5.84
CA ALA A 137 4.51 10.83 -6.54
C ALA A 137 3.08 10.64 -5.99
N VAL A 138 2.93 10.60 -4.66
CA VAL A 138 1.61 10.48 -4.01
C VAL A 138 0.79 11.76 -4.16
N ARG A 139 1.42 12.94 -4.15
CA ARG A 139 0.71 14.20 -4.42
C ARG A 139 0.15 14.27 -5.84
N HIS A 140 0.89 13.78 -6.85
CA HIS A 140 0.42 13.72 -8.23
C HIS A 140 -0.65 12.66 -8.44
N ARG A 141 -0.54 11.51 -7.75
CA ARG A 141 -1.49 10.40 -7.85
C ARG A 141 -1.87 9.86 -6.46
N PRO A 142 -2.82 10.50 -5.76
CA PRO A 142 -3.20 10.11 -4.40
C PRO A 142 -3.83 8.72 -4.29
N TYR A 143 -4.45 8.25 -5.38
CA TYR A 143 -4.94 6.87 -5.51
C TYR A 143 -3.87 6.00 -6.18
N THR A 144 -2.94 5.49 -5.37
CA THR A 144 -1.81 4.68 -5.85
C THR A 144 -1.42 3.59 -4.84
N MET A 145 -0.63 2.65 -5.33
CA MET A 145 0.08 1.67 -4.52
C MET A 145 1.51 2.16 -4.28
N VAL A 146 1.98 2.10 -3.04
CA VAL A 146 3.37 2.38 -2.69
C VAL A 146 4.02 1.10 -2.21
N LEU A 147 5.05 0.64 -2.92
CA LEU A 147 5.88 -0.50 -2.55
C LEU A 147 7.22 -0.01 -2.01
N PHE A 148 7.48 -0.34 -0.75
CA PHE A 148 8.79 -0.26 -0.11
C PHE A 148 9.46 -1.64 -0.16
N ASP A 149 10.32 -1.84 -1.15
CA ASP A 149 10.98 -3.11 -1.38
C ASP A 149 12.22 -3.24 -0.47
N GLU A 150 12.49 -4.43 0.08
CA GLU A 150 13.63 -4.69 0.96
C GLU A 150 13.70 -3.78 2.20
N ILE A 151 12.59 -3.57 2.90
CA ILE A 151 12.48 -2.62 4.02
C ILE A 151 13.52 -2.84 5.13
N LYS A 152 14.02 -4.07 5.28
CA LYS A 152 15.11 -4.36 6.23
C LYS A 152 16.42 -3.61 5.92
N LYS A 153 16.62 -3.08 4.72
CA LYS A 153 17.83 -2.34 4.36
C LYS A 153 17.70 -0.84 4.58
N ALA A 154 16.47 -0.33 4.74
CA ALA A 154 16.23 1.09 4.98
C ALA A 154 16.97 1.63 6.21
N HIS A 155 17.38 2.90 6.12
CA HIS A 155 17.80 3.68 7.26
C HIS A 155 16.70 3.74 8.34
N PRO A 156 17.01 3.67 9.65
CA PRO A 156 16.03 3.68 10.74
C PRO A 156 15.02 4.84 10.69
N LYS A 157 15.44 6.03 10.23
CA LYS A 157 14.54 7.20 10.09
C LYS A 157 13.36 6.96 9.14
N ILE A 158 13.50 6.08 8.15
CA ILE A 158 12.40 5.77 7.21
C ILE A 158 11.25 5.08 7.93
N PHE A 159 11.54 4.24 8.92
CA PHE A 159 10.51 3.59 9.70
C PHE A 159 9.64 4.60 10.47
N ASN A 160 10.22 5.70 10.95
CA ASN A 160 9.43 6.76 11.60
C ASN A 160 8.46 7.44 10.60
N LEU A 161 8.92 7.70 9.37
CA LEU A 161 8.07 8.22 8.31
C LEU A 161 6.94 7.23 7.96
N MET A 162 7.25 5.94 7.93
CA MET A 162 6.25 4.90 7.70
C MET A 162 5.23 4.81 8.83
N LEU A 163 5.66 4.87 10.08
CA LEU A 163 4.75 4.89 11.23
C LEU A 163 3.77 6.06 11.13
N GLN A 164 4.26 7.25 10.79
CA GLN A 164 3.41 8.42 10.57
C GLN A 164 2.36 8.18 9.47
N ILE A 165 2.77 7.60 8.33
CA ILE A 165 1.83 7.24 7.25
C ILE A 165 0.79 6.22 7.74
N LEU A 166 1.21 5.19 8.48
CA LEU A 166 0.34 4.10 8.90
C LEU A 166 -0.64 4.50 10.02
N GLU A 167 -0.25 5.43 10.89
CA GLU A 167 -1.07 5.94 11.98
C GLU A 167 -2.04 7.02 11.53
N ASP A 168 -1.52 8.04 10.85
CA ASP A 168 -2.23 9.30 10.54
C ASP A 168 -2.58 9.47 9.07
N GLY A 169 -2.15 8.54 8.21
CA GLY A 169 -2.46 8.58 6.78
C GLY A 169 -1.88 9.81 6.10
N ARG A 170 -0.83 10.40 6.67
CA ARG A 170 -0.24 11.67 6.25
C ARG A 170 1.27 11.62 6.41
N LEU A 171 1.95 12.39 5.57
CA LEU A 171 3.38 12.64 5.70
C LEU A 171 3.65 14.12 5.48
N THR A 172 4.50 14.70 6.33
CA THR A 172 4.94 16.08 6.17
C THR A 172 6.26 16.09 5.41
N ASP A 173 6.33 16.84 4.32
CA ASP A 173 7.57 17.00 3.57
C ASP A 173 8.53 17.98 4.27
N SER A 174 9.77 18.06 3.80
CA SER A 174 10.80 18.92 4.40
C SER A 174 10.52 20.42 4.29
N LYS A 175 9.47 20.82 3.55
CA LYS A 175 8.99 22.20 3.42
C LYS A 175 7.76 22.47 4.31
N GLY A 176 7.35 21.50 5.13
CA GLY A 176 6.18 21.60 6.01
C GLY A 176 4.85 21.34 5.31
N ARG A 177 4.84 20.86 4.06
CA ARG A 177 3.60 20.57 3.33
C ARG A 177 3.13 19.15 3.67
N ILE A 178 1.85 19.02 4.00
CA ILE A 178 1.24 17.73 4.33
C ILE A 178 0.78 17.05 3.03
N VAL A 179 1.13 15.77 2.87
CA VAL A 179 0.66 14.91 1.78
C VAL A 179 -0.25 13.83 2.35
N ASP A 180 -1.38 13.58 1.67
CA ASP A 180 -2.41 12.64 2.08
C ASP A 180 -2.15 11.24 1.49
N PHE A 181 -2.05 10.24 2.37
CA PHE A 181 -1.86 8.83 2.06
C PHE A 181 -3.13 8.00 2.30
N LYS A 182 -4.25 8.59 2.72
CA LYS A 182 -5.47 7.87 3.10
C LYS A 182 -6.07 7.05 1.96
N ASN A 183 -5.81 7.44 0.71
CA ASN A 183 -6.28 6.72 -0.48
C ASN A 183 -5.23 5.79 -1.09
N THR A 184 -4.11 5.58 -0.41
CA THR A 184 -3.02 4.70 -0.88
C THR A 184 -3.14 3.29 -0.36
N LEU A 185 -2.53 2.34 -1.06
CA LEU A 185 -2.24 1.00 -0.56
C LEU A 185 -0.74 0.90 -0.30
N ILE A 186 -0.36 0.64 0.94
CA ILE A 186 1.05 0.56 1.36
C ILE A 186 1.48 -0.90 1.41
N ILE A 187 2.58 -1.22 0.74
CA ILE A 187 3.19 -2.56 0.79
C ILE A 187 4.64 -2.41 1.19
N MET A 188 5.08 -3.22 2.14
CA MET A 188 6.49 -3.40 2.45
C MET A 188 6.87 -4.86 2.17
N THR A 189 8.06 -5.09 1.63
CA THR A 189 8.61 -6.45 1.50
C THR A 189 9.90 -6.56 2.31
N SER A 190 10.16 -7.74 2.86
CA SER A 190 11.43 -8.05 3.50
C SER A 190 11.85 -9.46 3.15
N ASN A 191 13.04 -9.64 2.58
CA ASN A 191 13.66 -10.95 2.48
C ASN A 191 14.22 -11.36 3.85
N VAL A 192 13.57 -12.30 4.53
CA VAL A 192 14.01 -12.83 5.83
C VAL A 192 14.33 -14.31 5.63
N GLY A 193 15.51 -14.75 6.10
CA GLY A 193 15.94 -16.15 5.99
C GLY A 193 15.24 -17.06 6.99
N SER A 194 15.23 -18.38 6.75
CA SER A 194 14.66 -19.37 7.68
C SER A 194 15.26 -19.30 9.09
N SER A 195 16.56 -19.03 9.20
CA SER A 195 17.28 -18.89 10.47
C SER A 195 16.92 -17.63 11.27
N GLU A 196 16.42 -16.58 10.62
CA GLU A 196 15.93 -15.36 11.28
C GLU A 196 14.47 -15.52 11.73
N ILE A 197 13.69 -16.34 11.02
CA ILE A 197 12.33 -16.73 11.42
C ILE A 197 12.37 -17.64 12.66
N GLU A 198 13.35 -18.55 12.75
CA GLU A 198 13.56 -19.44 13.91
C GLU A 198 14.05 -18.72 15.18
N LYS A 199 14.79 -17.61 15.05
CA LYS A 199 15.39 -16.88 16.19
C LYS A 199 14.44 -15.95 16.95
N GLY A 200 13.13 -16.00 16.68
CA GLY A 200 12.13 -15.31 17.49
C GLY A 200 11.30 -14.26 16.77
N VAL A 201 11.49 -14.06 15.46
CA VAL A 201 10.54 -13.28 14.65
C VAL A 201 9.35 -14.17 14.26
N ARG A 202 8.66 -14.67 15.29
CA ARG A 202 7.38 -15.35 15.15
C ARG A 202 6.35 -14.25 14.89
N PHE A 203 6.21 -13.86 13.61
CA PHE A 203 5.07 -13.08 13.16
C PHE A 203 3.83 -13.96 13.36
N ASP A 204 3.19 -13.82 14.51
CA ASP A 204 2.05 -14.63 14.90
C ASP A 204 0.88 -14.28 13.99
N LEU A 205 0.73 -15.07 12.93
CA LEU A 205 -0.41 -15.09 12.04
C LEU A 205 -1.52 -15.87 12.75
N ALA A 206 -2.09 -15.25 13.78
CA ALA A 206 -3.34 -15.70 14.37
C ALA A 206 -4.42 -14.68 14.06
N MET A 207 -5.48 -15.20 13.43
CA MET A 207 -6.76 -14.54 13.26
C MET A 207 -7.26 -14.07 14.63
N ASP A 208 -7.45 -12.77 14.81
CA ASP A 208 -8.71 -12.19 15.24
C ASP A 208 -8.60 -10.66 15.28
N GLU A 209 -9.76 -10.04 15.35
CA GLU A 209 -10.00 -8.60 15.35
C GLU A 209 -9.00 -7.87 16.27
N ASP A 210 -7.93 -7.26 15.75
CA ASP A 210 -7.36 -6.10 16.43
C ASP A 210 -6.39 -5.24 15.61
N LYS A 211 -6.63 -3.94 15.71
CA LYS A 211 -5.83 -2.81 15.18
C LYS A 211 -4.39 -2.79 15.71
N ASP A 212 -4.10 -3.65 16.69
CA ASP A 212 -2.88 -3.72 17.46
C ASP A 212 -1.82 -4.65 16.85
N CYS A 213 -2.19 -5.68 16.06
CA CYS A 213 -1.22 -6.72 15.68
C CYS A 213 -0.21 -6.23 14.63
N SER A 214 -0.66 -5.65 13.51
CA SER A 214 0.25 -5.12 12.47
C SER A 214 1.09 -3.94 12.97
N TYR A 215 0.53 -3.10 13.86
CA TYR A 215 1.23 -1.99 14.47
C TYR A 215 2.26 -2.46 15.52
N LYS A 216 1.90 -3.40 16.40
CA LYS A 216 2.85 -4.02 17.37
C LYS A 216 3.97 -4.76 16.65
N GLN A 217 3.69 -5.40 15.52
CA GLN A 217 4.69 -6.08 14.70
C GLN A 217 5.68 -5.10 14.04
N ILE A 218 5.18 -4.02 13.43
CA ILE A 218 6.04 -2.98 12.84
C ILE A 218 6.82 -2.27 13.92
N LYS A 219 6.16 -1.86 15.01
CA LYS A 219 6.80 -1.24 16.15
C LYS A 219 7.81 -2.18 16.79
N GLY A 220 7.52 -3.47 16.88
CA GLY A 220 8.45 -4.51 17.34
C GLY A 220 9.70 -4.56 16.48
N LEU A 221 9.54 -4.67 15.16
CA LEU A 221 10.64 -4.65 14.18
C LEU A 221 11.50 -3.38 14.29
N VAL A 222 10.84 -2.22 14.43
CA VAL A 222 11.50 -0.92 14.58
C VAL A 222 12.24 -0.85 15.92
N THR A 223 11.61 -1.30 17.00
CA THR A 223 12.18 -1.26 18.36
C THR A 223 13.36 -2.22 18.49
N GLU A 224 13.28 -3.41 17.88
CA GLU A 224 14.38 -4.38 17.84
C GLU A 224 15.58 -3.83 17.06
N LYS A 225 15.34 -3.22 15.89
CA LYS A 225 16.40 -2.58 15.12
C LYS A 225 17.03 -1.38 15.82
N LEU A 226 16.24 -0.55 16.49
CA LEU A 226 16.74 0.58 17.26
C LEU A 226 17.60 0.11 18.44
N LYS A 227 17.21 -0.99 19.12
CA LYS A 227 17.99 -1.57 20.23
C LYS A 227 19.33 -2.19 19.81
N HIS A 228 19.52 -2.53 18.54
CA HIS A 228 20.78 -3.08 18.05
C HIS A 228 21.76 -2.00 17.54
N HIS A 229 21.31 -0.74 17.39
CA HIS A 229 22.12 0.39 16.92
C HIS A 229 22.51 1.37 18.03
N PHE A 230 22.02 1.16 19.26
CA PHE A 230 22.41 1.83 20.48
C PHE A 230 22.87 0.80 21.51
#